data_AF-A0A0Q5XMQ0-F1
#
_entry.id   AF-A0A0Q5XMQ0-F1
#
_cell.length_a   1.000
_cell.length_b   1.000
_cell.length_c   1.000
_cell.angle_alpha   90.00
_cell.angle_beta   90.00
_cell.angle_gamma   90.00
#
_symmetry.space_group_name_H-M   'P 1'
#
loop_
_entity.id
_entity.type
_entity.pdbx_description
1 polymer ?
#
loop_
_entity_poly.entity_id
_entity_poly.type
_entity_poly.pdbx_seq_one_letter_code
_entity_poly.pdbx_strand_id
1 'polypeptide(L)' 'MRESEPRPLLPFRVHFEDETIAPVDIAACDPTEARKHVAISHPGKPVNKVKIVREKDLT' A
#
# COMPACT_ATOMS: atom_id res chain seq x y z
N MET A 1 -1.00 -6.49 -29.39
CA MET A 1 -1.25 -6.55 -27.94
C MET A 1 -1.39 -5.11 -27.49
N ARG A 2 -2.54 -4.67 -26.95
CA ARG A 2 -2.63 -3.30 -26.42
C ARG A 2 -1.75 -3.26 -25.19
N GLU A 3 -0.66 -2.50 -25.23
CA GLU A 3 0.08 -2.13 -24.04
C GLU A 3 -0.92 -1.39 -23.15
N SER A 4 -1.39 -2.08 -22.11
CA SER A 4 -2.22 -1.48 -21.08
C SER A 4 -1.45 -0.29 -20.53
N GLU A 5 -2.00 0.92 -20.62
CA GLU A 5 -1.38 2.13 -20.08
C GLU A 5 -0.86 1.85 -18.66
N PRO A 6 0.32 2.38 -18.28
CA PRO A 6 0.87 2.17 -16.95
C PRO A 6 -0.15 2.64 -15.92
N ARG A 7 -0.62 1.71 -15.09
CA ARG A 7 -1.60 2.02 -14.04
C ARG A 7 -0.97 3.06 -13.10
N PRO A 8 -1.68 4.14 -12.77
CA PRO A 8 -1.13 5.18 -11.92
C PRO A 8 -0.78 4.60 -10.54
N LEU A 9 0.42 4.90 -10.05
CA LEU A 9 0.82 4.54 -8.70
C LEU A 9 0.14 5.48 -7.71
N LEU A 10 -0.51 4.90 -6.71
CA LEU A 10 -1.14 5.60 -5.61
C LEU A 10 -0.37 5.32 -4.31
N PRO A 11 -0.25 6.31 -3.42
CA PRO A 11 0.30 6.09 -2.10
C PRO A 11 -0.70 5.32 -1.21
N PHE A 12 -0.23 4.24 -0.59
CA PHE A 12 -0.98 3.42 0.35
C PHE A 12 -0.28 3.35 1.69
N ARG A 13 -1.03 3.49 2.78
CA ARG A 13 -0.57 3.20 4.15
C ARG A 13 -1.09 1.82 4.57
N VAL A 14 -0.17 0.93 4.91
CA VAL A 14 -0.44 -0.42 5.38
C VAL A 14 -0.23 -0.48 6.89
N HIS A 15 -1.23 -0.96 7.62
CA HIS A 15 -1.13 -1.24 9.05
C HIS A 15 -1.18 -2.74 9.29
N PHE A 16 -0.42 -3.18 10.27
CA PHE A 16 -0.32 -4.57 10.66
C PHE A 16 -1.32 -4.92 11.76
N GLU A 17 -1.56 -6.21 11.98
CA GLU A 17 -2.33 -6.69 13.14
C GLU A 17 -1.59 -6.43 14.45
N ASP A 18 -0.27 -6.51 14.42
CA ASP A 18 0.60 -6.13 15.53
C ASP A 18 0.71 -4.61 15.59
N GLU A 19 0.02 -4.00 16.56
CA GLU A 19 -0.02 -2.55 16.78
C GLU A 19 1.34 -1.97 17.22
N THR A 20 2.30 -2.81 17.60
CA THR A 20 3.68 -2.38 17.89
C THR A 20 4.49 -2.10 16.62
N ILE A 21 4.02 -2.59 15.46
CA ILE A 21 4.66 -2.35 14.17
C ILE A 21 4.11 -1.05 13.58
N ALA A 22 5.02 -0.12 13.30
CA ALA A 22 4.69 1.14 12.66
C ALA A 22 4.03 0.90 11.28
N PRO A 23 2.95 1.62 10.94
CA PRO A 23 2.39 1.57 9.61
C PRO A 23 3.41 2.01 8.56
N VAL A 24 3.36 1.40 7.37
CA VAL A 24 4.29 1.68 6.28
C VAL A 24 3.57 2.27 5.08
N ASP A 25 4.22 3.24 4.45
CA ASP A 25 3.71 3.88 3.23
C ASP A 25 4.38 3.27 2.00
N ILE A 26 3.58 2.83 1.03
CA ILE A 26 4.01 2.15 -0.20
C ILE A 26 3.28 2.75 -1.40
N ALA A 27 4.01 3.02 -2.48
CA ALA A 27 3.42 3.34 -3.77
C ALA A 27 3.05 2.04 -4.52
N ALA A 28 1.80 1.87 -4.93
CA ALA A 28 1.32 0.70 -5.66
C ALA A 28 0.18 1.08 -6.61
N CYS A 29 -0.14 0.23 -7.60
CA CYS A 29 -1.27 0.52 -8.48
C CYS A 29 -2.62 0.30 -7.77
N ASP A 30 -2.66 -0.64 -6.82
CA ASP A 30 -3.88 -1.06 -6.13
C ASP A 30 -3.57 -1.64 -4.73
N PRO A 31 -4.59 -1.84 -3.86
CA PRO A 31 -4.39 -2.36 -2.51
C PRO A 31 -3.80 -3.78 -2.48
N THR A 32 -4.07 -4.60 -3.50
CA THR A 32 -3.56 -5.98 -3.57
C THR A 32 -2.06 -5.97 -3.82
N GLU A 33 -1.61 -5.10 -4.73
CA GLU A 33 -0.21 -4.89 -5.00
C GLU A 33 0.51 -4.32 -3.76
N ALA A 34 -0.08 -3.33 -3.07
CA ALA A 34 0.47 -2.80 -1.81
C ALA A 34 0.67 -3.90 -0.75
N ARG A 35 -0.27 -4.86 -0.62
CA ARG A 35 -0.11 -6.03 0.28
C ARG A 35 1.05 -6.93 -0.12
N LYS A 36 1.25 -7.16 -1.42
CA LYS A 36 2.38 -7.98 -1.92
C LYS A 36 3.73 -7.32 -1.61
N HIS A 37 3.84 -6.01 -1.85
CA HIS A 37 5.05 -5.24 -1.51
C HIS A 37 5.35 -5.28 0.00
N VAL A 38 4.32 -5.14 0.84
CA VAL A 38 4.48 -5.31 2.30
C VAL A 38 4.92 -6.72 2.67
N ALA A 39 4.33 -7.77 2.07
CA ALA A 39 4.67 -9.15 2.42
C ALA A 39 6.14 -9.49 2.14
N ILE A 40 6.76 -8.83 1.14
CA ILE A 40 8.19 -8.99 0.82
C ILE A 40 9.06 -8.27 1.85
N SER A 41 8.67 -7.05 2.27
CA SER A 41 9.46 -6.23 3.21
C SER A 41 9.25 -6.61 4.68
N HIS A 42 8.09 -7.17 5.04
CA HIS A 42 7.69 -7.55 6.39
C HIS A 42 7.18 -9.00 6.41
N PRO A 43 8.06 -9.98 6.14
CA PRO A 43 7.67 -11.38 6.06
C PRO A 43 7.12 -11.87 7.41
N GLY A 44 5.99 -12.59 7.36
CA GLY A 44 5.34 -13.13 8.56
C GLY A 44 4.63 -12.09 9.42
N LYS A 45 4.45 -10.85 8.95
CA LYS A 45 3.66 -9.82 9.64
C LYS A 45 2.27 -9.69 9.00
N PRO A 46 1.19 -10.14 9.67
CA PRO A 46 -0.16 -10.05 9.13
C PRO A 46 -0.61 -8.60 8.94
N VAL A 47 -1.29 -8.33 7.81
CA VAL A 47 -1.80 -7.01 7.48
C VAL A 47 -3.25 -6.85 7.92
N ASN A 48 -3.50 -5.88 8.81
CA ASN A 48 -4.83 -5.53 9.29
C ASN A 48 -5.59 -4.69 8.25
N LYS A 49 -5.06 -3.52 7.88
CA LYS A 49 -5.73 -2.58 6.95
C LYS A 49 -4.76 -1.93 5.97
N VAL A 50 -5.26 -1.62 4.78
CA VAL A 50 -4.56 -0.85 3.74
C VAL A 50 -5.43 0.33 3.36
N LYS A 51 -4.89 1.54 3.34
CA LYS A 51 -5.62 2.79 3.04
C LYS A 51 -4.88 3.60 1.99
N ILE A 52 -5.58 4.20 1.02
CA ILE A 52 -4.98 5.21 0.14
C ILE A 52 -4.70 6.47 0.96
N VAL A 53 -3.47 6.98 0.89
CA VAL A 53 -3.09 8.26 1.47
C VAL A 53 -3.35 9.34 0.43
N ARG A 54 -4.56 9.89 0.39
CA ARG A 54 -4.78 11.09 -0.43
C ARG A 54 -4.16 12.26 0.31
N GLU A 55 -3.26 13.00 -0.34
CA GLU A 55 -3.01 14.37 0.08
C GLU A 55 -4.37 15.08 0.09
N LYS A 56 -4.75 15.61 1.24
CA LYS A 56 -5.91 16.49 1.31
C LYS A 56 -5.43 17.75 0.62
N ASP A 57 -5.92 18.01 -0.59
CA ASP A 57 -5.79 19.33 -1.20
C ASP A 57 -6.34 20.35 -0.19
N LEU A 58 -5.43 21.04 0.51
CA LEU A 58 -5.72 22.26 1.24
C LEU A 58 -5.79 23.37 0.20
N THR A 59 -6.91 23.41 -0.54
CA THR A 59 -7.37 24.58 -1.31
C THR A 59 -8.35 25.39 -0.49
#